data_AF-A0A920B5Q2-F1
#
_entry.id   AF-A0A920B5Q2-F1
#
_cell.length_a   1.000
_cell.length_b   1.000
_cell.length_c   1.000
_cell.angle_alpha   90.00
_cell.angle_beta   90.00
_cell.angle_gamma   90.00
#
_symmetry.space_group_name_H-M   'P 1'
#
loop_
_entity.id
_entity.type
_entity.pdbx_description
1 polymer ?
#
loop_
_entity_poly.entity_id
_entity_poly.type
_entity_poly.pdbx_seq_one_letter_code
_entity_poly.pdbx_strand_id
1 'polypeptide(L)'
;MNIAKLTFYATVQDVLFKASRAYYTVLKDYFLLDVSKRNEDTLEKKLNAAEKRFEFKDVTKTDVFQAKARLAGATSKRIEAENNLEISISDFKTIVGRAPDIKWFDSNNAQIVDANPKDWLKFGQIPKLPKSLEDSIKTGLEKNPDYRKLKLQLMNSKLDVRKNNLNFAPEFSLSGSVGKSLDSSRTVERTDSYSVTANVTVPLFNKGHNFLNLEKSKDSALTVIKSIETKNLTYNFKLIRHGRKYKVQNQV
;
A
#
# COMPACT_ATOMS: atom_id res chain seq x y z
N MET A 1 18.34 -13.30 0.17
CA MET A 1 17.30 -12.25 0.11
C MET A 1 16.44 -12.37 1.37
N ASN A 2 16.32 -11.30 2.17
CA ASN A 2 15.68 -11.34 3.49
C ASN A 2 14.29 -10.66 3.46
N ILE A 3 13.42 -11.02 4.42
CA ILE A 3 12.08 -10.44 4.65
C ILE A 3 12.14 -8.91 4.72
N ALA A 4 13.11 -8.34 5.43
CA ALA A 4 13.27 -6.88 5.55
C ALA A 4 13.38 -6.18 4.18
N LYS A 5 14.19 -6.74 3.25
CA LYS A 5 14.36 -6.19 1.90
C LYS A 5 13.07 -6.29 1.07
N LEU A 6 12.32 -7.38 1.23
CA LEU A 6 11.02 -7.55 0.57
C LEU A 6 9.96 -6.58 1.12
N THR A 7 9.96 -6.35 2.44
CA THR A 7 9.10 -5.35 3.08
C THR A 7 9.39 -3.96 2.54
N PHE A 8 10.68 -3.59 2.42
CA PHE A 8 11.07 -2.32 1.81
C PHE A 8 10.54 -2.16 0.38
N TYR A 9 10.68 -3.19 -0.46
CA TYR A 9 10.12 -3.14 -1.83
C TYR A 9 8.59 -3.05 -1.85
N ALA A 10 7.90 -3.75 -0.95
CA ALA A 10 6.45 -3.64 -0.81
C ALA A 10 6.03 -2.22 -0.43
N THR A 11 6.73 -1.59 0.53
CA THR A 11 6.43 -0.22 0.96
C THR A 11 6.73 0.78 -0.15
N VAL A 12 7.83 0.64 -0.89
CA VAL A 12 8.14 1.51 -2.04
C VAL A 12 7.05 1.40 -3.10
N GLN A 13 6.62 0.18 -3.44
CA GLN A 13 5.56 -0.04 -4.42
C GLN A 13 4.23 0.58 -3.98
N ASP A 14 3.87 0.45 -2.70
CA ASP A 14 2.64 1.04 -2.14
C ASP A 14 2.68 2.57 -2.15
N VAL A 15 3.81 3.17 -1.76
CA VAL A 15 3.99 4.63 -1.80
C VAL A 15 3.90 5.16 -3.22
N LEU A 16 4.58 4.52 -4.18
CA LEU A 16 4.51 4.92 -5.59
C LEU A 16 3.09 4.80 -6.14
N PHE A 17 2.38 3.71 -5.84
CA PHE A 17 1.00 3.53 -6.26
C PHE A 17 0.07 4.61 -5.67
N LYS A 18 0.22 4.92 -4.38
CA LYS A 18 -0.54 5.99 -3.71
C LYS A 18 -0.25 7.36 -4.32
N ALA A 19 1.02 7.67 -4.57
CA ALA A 19 1.42 8.94 -5.18
C ALA A 19 0.87 9.10 -6.60
N SER A 20 0.99 8.06 -7.44
CA SER A 20 0.41 8.07 -8.79
C SER A 20 -1.11 8.22 -8.76
N ARG A 21 -1.79 7.50 -7.86
CA ARG A 21 -3.24 7.61 -7.71
C ARG A 21 -3.65 9.02 -7.29
N ALA A 22 -2.99 9.60 -6.29
CA ALA A 22 -3.27 10.95 -5.82
C ALA A 22 -3.10 11.98 -6.94
N TYR A 23 -2.03 11.86 -7.72
CA TYR A 23 -1.79 12.74 -8.87
C TYR A 23 -2.93 12.70 -9.89
N TYR A 24 -3.34 11.51 -10.33
CA TYR A 24 -4.44 11.38 -11.29
C TYR A 24 -5.79 11.77 -10.70
N THR A 25 -6.00 11.62 -9.39
CA THR A 25 -7.19 12.14 -8.71
C THR A 25 -7.25 13.66 -8.82
N VAL A 26 -6.17 14.36 -8.47
CA VAL A 26 -6.09 15.83 -8.59
C VAL A 26 -6.33 16.27 -10.03
N LEU A 27 -5.71 15.61 -11.01
CA LEU A 27 -5.90 15.93 -12.43
C LEU A 27 -7.37 15.77 -12.86
N LYS A 28 -8.02 14.68 -12.43
CA LYS A 28 -9.44 14.41 -12.71
C LYS A 28 -10.34 15.45 -12.03
N ASP A 29 -10.04 15.87 -10.80
CA ASP A 29 -10.85 16.85 -10.07
C ASP A 29 -10.68 18.28 -10.65
N TYR A 30 -9.50 18.63 -11.18
CA TYR A 30 -9.33 19.84 -11.99
C TYR A 30 -10.27 19.85 -13.20
N PHE A 31 -10.29 18.74 -13.95
CA PHE A 31 -11.19 18.60 -15.11
C PHE A 31 -12.66 18.69 -14.71
N LEU A 32 -13.07 18.03 -13.62
CA LEU A 32 -14.45 18.05 -13.16
C LEU A 32 -14.90 19.44 -12.71
N LEU A 33 -14.00 20.22 -12.09
CA LEU A 33 -14.27 21.61 -11.73
C LEU A 33 -14.45 22.49 -12.97
N ASP A 34 -13.60 22.34 -13.99
CA ASP A 34 -13.74 23.07 -15.26
C ASP A 34 -15.06 22.75 -15.96
N VAL A 35 -15.42 21.46 -16.05
CA VAL A 35 -16.72 21.03 -16.60
C VAL A 35 -17.88 21.64 -15.80
N SER A 36 -17.80 21.62 -14.46
CA SER A 36 -18.85 22.20 -13.60
C SER A 36 -18.99 23.72 -13.80
N LYS A 37 -17.88 24.45 -13.92
CA LYS A 37 -17.87 25.90 -14.20
C LYS A 37 -18.52 26.22 -15.55
N ARG A 38 -18.17 25.49 -16.61
CA ARG A 38 -18.76 25.69 -17.94
C ARG A 38 -20.25 25.36 -17.96
N ASN A 39 -20.68 24.34 -17.23
CA ASN A 39 -22.09 23.99 -17.11
C ASN A 39 -22.88 25.07 -16.35
N GLU A 40 -22.31 25.64 -15.28
CA GLU A 40 -22.90 26.77 -14.57
C GLU A 40 -23.08 28.00 -15.48
N ASP A 41 -22.03 28.43 -16.18
CA ASP A 41 -22.09 29.55 -17.16
C ASP A 41 -23.14 29.30 -18.27
N THR A 42 -23.23 28.06 -18.75
CA THR A 42 -24.25 27.68 -19.74
C THR A 42 -25.66 27.82 -19.18
N LEU A 43 -25.88 27.44 -17.92
CA LEU A 43 -27.19 27.52 -17.27
C LEU A 43 -27.54 28.95 -16.86
N GLU A 44 -26.56 29.78 -16.55
CA GLU A 44 -26.73 31.22 -16.33
C GLU A 44 -27.21 31.92 -17.60
N LYS A 45 -26.58 31.64 -18.75
CA LYS A 45 -27.04 32.13 -20.06
C LYS A 45 -28.46 31.68 -20.39
N LYS A 46 -28.83 30.43 -20.04
CA LYS A 46 -30.19 29.91 -20.21
C LYS A 46 -31.20 30.62 -19.31
N LEU A 47 -30.82 30.94 -18.07
CA LEU A 47 -31.66 31.73 -17.18
C LEU A 47 -31.90 33.14 -17.75
N ASN A 48 -30.83 33.82 -18.18
CA ASN A 48 -30.94 35.16 -18.78
C ASN A 48 -31.83 35.15 -20.04
N ALA A 49 -31.75 34.11 -20.86
CA ALA A 49 -32.63 33.94 -22.02
C ALA A 49 -34.10 33.70 -21.62
N ALA A 50 -34.35 32.91 -20.57
CA ALA A 50 -35.68 32.66 -20.06
C ALA A 50 -36.31 33.93 -19.43
N GLU A 51 -35.53 34.72 -18.71
CA GLU A 51 -35.97 36.00 -18.14
C GLU A 51 -36.35 37.00 -19.24
N LYS A 52 -35.52 37.15 -20.27
CA LYS A 52 -35.86 37.99 -21.44
C LYS A 52 -37.14 37.54 -22.15
N ARG A 53 -37.32 36.23 -22.38
CA ARG A 53 -38.55 35.71 -23.00
C ARG A 53 -39.78 35.94 -22.12
N PHE A 54 -39.61 35.91 -20.80
CA PHE A 54 -40.70 36.21 -19.86
C PHE A 54 -41.12 37.68 -19.94
N GLU A 55 -40.16 38.61 -20.13
CA GLU A 55 -40.45 40.04 -20.36
C GLU A 55 -41.30 40.26 -21.62
N PHE A 56 -41.04 39.50 -22.69
CA PHE A 56 -41.87 39.49 -23.91
C PHE A 56 -43.17 38.68 -23.77
N LYS A 57 -43.44 38.08 -22.61
CA LYS A 57 -44.59 37.19 -22.32
C LYS A 57 -44.63 35.90 -23.16
N ASP A 58 -43.49 35.48 -23.71
CA ASP A 58 -43.37 34.25 -24.53
C ASP A 58 -43.31 32.97 -23.68
N VAL A 59 -42.93 33.09 -22.40
CA VAL A 59 -42.82 31.97 -21.44
C VAL A 59 -43.48 32.32 -20.12
N THR A 60 -43.70 31.32 -19.27
CA THR A 60 -44.35 31.52 -17.97
C THR A 60 -43.36 31.77 -16.86
N LYS A 61 -43.83 32.32 -15.73
CA LYS A 61 -43.02 32.50 -14.52
C LYS A 61 -42.46 31.16 -14.00
N THR A 62 -43.17 30.05 -14.25
CA THR A 62 -42.75 28.69 -13.91
C THR A 62 -41.47 28.31 -14.64
N ASP A 63 -41.33 28.66 -15.92
CA ASP A 63 -40.14 28.34 -16.72
C ASP A 63 -38.90 29.06 -16.20
N VAL A 64 -39.06 30.33 -15.77
CA VAL A 64 -37.99 31.09 -15.11
C VAL A 64 -37.59 30.43 -13.79
N PHE A 65 -38.55 30.01 -12.96
CA PHE A 65 -38.24 29.32 -11.71
C PHE A 65 -37.55 27.97 -11.92
N GLN A 66 -37.93 27.21 -12.95
CA GLN A 66 -37.24 25.97 -13.30
C GLN A 66 -35.79 26.25 -13.75
N ALA A 67 -35.55 27.31 -14.52
CA ALA A 67 -34.20 27.73 -14.91
C ALA A 67 -33.37 28.14 -13.68
N LYS A 68 -33.94 28.91 -12.75
CA LYS A 68 -33.29 29.28 -11.47
C LYS A 68 -32.93 28.05 -10.63
N ALA A 69 -33.84 27.09 -10.52
CA ALA A 69 -33.59 25.84 -9.80
C ALA A 69 -32.45 25.02 -10.44
N ARG A 70 -32.38 24.97 -11.77
CA ARG A 70 -31.29 24.29 -12.49
C ARG A 70 -29.95 24.99 -12.29
N LEU A 71 -29.92 26.33 -12.35
CA LEU A 71 -28.71 27.11 -12.06
C LEU A 71 -28.23 26.87 -10.64
N ALA A 72 -29.11 26.97 -9.63
CA ALA A 72 -28.76 26.70 -8.24
C ALA A 72 -28.20 25.28 -8.03
N GLY A 73 -28.77 24.28 -8.72
CA GLY A 73 -28.24 22.92 -8.73
C GLY A 73 -26.84 22.80 -9.36
N ALA A 74 -26.56 23.58 -10.41
CA ALA A 74 -25.23 23.63 -11.02
C ALA A 74 -24.21 24.37 -10.15
N THR A 75 -24.60 25.47 -9.51
CA THR A 75 -23.76 26.18 -8.52
C THR A 75 -23.37 25.25 -7.38
N SER A 76 -24.31 24.48 -6.84
CA SER A 76 -24.05 23.48 -5.80
C SER A 76 -23.00 22.45 -6.26
N LYS A 77 -23.15 21.90 -7.48
CA LYS A 77 -22.18 20.96 -8.06
C LYS A 77 -20.80 21.59 -8.28
N ARG A 78 -20.71 22.86 -8.68
CA ARG A 78 -19.42 23.55 -8.80
C ARG A 78 -18.74 23.66 -7.44
N ILE A 79 -19.47 24.05 -6.40
CA ILE A 79 -18.94 24.14 -5.03
C ILE A 79 -18.47 22.77 -4.55
N GLU A 80 -19.24 21.71 -4.81
CA GLU A 80 -18.82 20.33 -4.50
C GLU A 80 -17.52 19.95 -5.23
N ALA A 81 -17.41 20.26 -6.53
CA ALA A 81 -16.20 19.99 -7.30
C ALA A 81 -14.98 20.79 -6.81
N GLU A 82 -15.20 22.03 -6.35
CA GLU A 82 -14.16 22.89 -5.76
C GLU A 82 -13.65 22.31 -4.43
N ASN A 83 -14.57 21.88 -3.55
CA ASN A 83 -14.22 21.20 -2.31
C ASN A 83 -13.47 19.88 -2.56
N ASN A 84 -13.93 19.08 -3.54
CA ASN A 84 -13.28 17.82 -3.90
C ASN A 84 -11.85 18.06 -4.43
N LEU A 85 -11.64 19.12 -5.22
CA LEU A 85 -10.31 19.51 -5.67
C LEU A 85 -9.42 19.88 -4.48
N GLU A 86 -9.91 20.67 -3.53
CA GLU A 86 -9.15 21.04 -2.32
C GLU A 86 -8.75 19.82 -1.47
N ILE A 87 -9.67 18.87 -1.29
CA ILE A 87 -9.41 17.60 -0.61
C ILE A 87 -8.34 16.82 -1.37
N SER A 88 -8.47 16.68 -2.70
CA SER A 88 -7.51 15.93 -3.52
C SER A 88 -6.09 16.53 -3.46
N ILE A 89 -5.98 17.86 -3.42
CA ILE A 89 -4.71 18.58 -3.28
C ILE A 89 -4.10 18.33 -1.90
N SER A 90 -4.92 18.32 -0.85
CA SER A 90 -4.49 18.04 0.53
C SER A 90 -4.01 16.60 0.71
N ASP A 91 -4.73 15.64 0.12
CA ASP A 91 -4.32 14.23 0.07
C ASP A 91 -2.99 14.06 -0.69
N PHE A 92 -2.84 14.73 -1.83
CA PHE A 92 -1.59 14.72 -2.58
C PHE A 92 -0.42 15.27 -1.77
N LYS A 93 -0.62 16.41 -1.08
CA LYS A 93 0.41 17.00 -0.20
C LYS A 93 0.80 16.05 0.93
N THR A 94 -0.16 15.34 1.51
CA THR A 94 0.10 14.37 2.58
C THR A 94 0.91 13.17 2.09
N ILE A 95 0.66 12.70 0.87
CA ILE A 95 1.34 11.51 0.31
C ILE A 95 2.72 11.86 -0.29
N VAL A 96 2.81 12.99 -0.99
CA VAL A 96 4.01 13.37 -1.78
C VAL A 96 4.91 14.37 -1.03
N GLY A 97 4.36 15.08 -0.04
CA GLY A 97 5.10 16.07 0.78
C GLY A 97 5.26 17.44 0.13
N ARG A 98 4.65 17.69 -1.04
CA ARG A 98 4.65 18.99 -1.73
C ARG A 98 3.33 19.24 -2.44
N ALA A 99 3.07 20.49 -2.78
CA ALA A 99 1.95 20.84 -3.63
C ALA A 99 2.09 20.20 -5.04
N PRO A 100 0.97 19.83 -5.68
CA PRO A 100 0.99 19.35 -7.06
C PRO A 100 1.42 20.49 -7.99
N ASP A 101 2.41 20.21 -8.84
CA ASP A 101 2.82 21.10 -9.94
C ASP A 101 2.21 20.55 -11.23
N ILE A 102 0.92 20.83 -11.43
CA ILE A 102 0.12 20.33 -12.55
C ILE A 102 -0.33 21.51 -13.38
N LYS A 103 0.25 21.66 -14.57
CA LYS A 103 -0.23 22.58 -15.59
C LYS A 103 -1.33 21.91 -16.40
N TRP A 104 -2.53 21.79 -15.82
CA TRP A 104 -3.67 21.15 -16.48
C TRP A 104 -4.24 22.00 -17.64
N PHE A 105 -3.96 23.32 -17.62
CA PHE A 105 -4.35 24.28 -18.64
C PHE A 105 -3.13 25.12 -19.05
N ASP A 106 -2.75 25.08 -20.33
CA ASP A 106 -1.79 26.02 -20.93
C ASP A 106 -2.58 27.10 -21.70
N SER A 107 -2.18 28.37 -21.53
CA SER A 107 -2.81 29.53 -22.17
C SER A 107 -2.85 29.46 -23.70
N ASN A 108 -2.09 28.54 -24.32
CA ASN A 108 -2.12 28.26 -25.75
C ASN A 108 -3.19 27.24 -26.18
N ASN A 109 -4.16 26.92 -25.32
CA ASN A 109 -5.32 26.07 -25.62
C ASN A 109 -4.97 24.59 -25.94
N ALA A 110 -3.74 24.17 -25.64
CA ALA A 110 -3.36 22.77 -25.65
C ALA A 110 -3.70 22.17 -24.27
N GLN A 111 -4.70 21.28 -24.22
CA GLN A 111 -4.91 20.41 -23.07
C GLN A 111 -3.64 19.58 -22.89
N ILE A 112 -2.82 19.90 -21.88
CA ILE A 112 -1.64 19.09 -21.59
C ILE A 112 -2.12 17.85 -20.83
N VAL A 113 -2.54 16.83 -21.57
CA VAL A 113 -2.85 15.48 -21.05
C VAL A 113 -1.76 14.46 -21.31
N ASP A 114 -0.69 14.83 -22.02
CA ASP A 114 0.29 13.84 -22.51
C ASP A 114 1.55 13.67 -21.65
N ALA A 115 1.74 14.47 -20.59
CA ALA A 115 2.93 14.37 -19.77
C ALA A 115 2.63 13.73 -18.42
N ASN A 116 2.96 12.44 -18.30
CA ASN A 116 3.31 11.84 -17.02
C ASN A 116 4.27 12.79 -16.27
N PRO A 117 4.17 12.99 -14.95
CA PRO A 117 5.10 13.85 -14.22
C PRO A 117 6.53 13.49 -14.58
N LYS A 118 7.32 14.50 -15.00
CA LYS A 118 8.73 14.32 -15.38
C LYS A 118 9.54 13.61 -14.29
N ASP A 119 9.11 13.72 -13.04
CA ASP A 119 9.70 13.05 -11.87
C ASP A 119 9.52 11.53 -11.86
N TRP A 120 8.51 10.97 -12.53
CA TRP A 120 8.20 9.54 -12.40
C TRP A 120 9.22 8.62 -13.06
N LEU A 121 9.93 9.10 -14.10
CA LEU A 121 11.05 8.35 -14.70
C LEU A 121 12.21 8.13 -13.72
N LYS A 122 12.33 8.95 -12.67
CA LYS A 122 13.40 8.84 -11.66
C LYS A 122 13.19 7.64 -10.73
N PHE A 123 11.96 7.14 -10.62
CA PHE A 123 11.60 6.04 -9.71
C PHE A 123 11.60 4.67 -10.38
N GLY A 124 11.90 4.59 -11.68
CA GLY A 124 12.11 3.34 -12.40
C GLY A 124 11.53 3.35 -13.82
N GLN A 125 11.82 2.27 -14.56
CA GLN A 125 11.15 2.02 -15.85
C GLN A 125 9.69 1.68 -15.59
N ILE A 126 8.78 2.34 -16.32
CA ILE A 126 7.35 1.99 -16.30
C ILE A 126 7.25 0.50 -16.67
N PRO A 127 6.68 -0.35 -15.80
CA PRO A 127 6.61 -1.77 -16.09
C PRO A 127 5.79 -1.98 -17.36
N LYS A 128 6.33 -2.76 -18.31
CA LYS A 128 5.58 -3.17 -19.50
C LYS A 128 4.31 -3.88 -19.04
N LEU A 129 3.16 -3.43 -19.53
CA LEU A 129 1.89 -4.07 -19.20
C LEU A 129 1.91 -5.51 -19.72
N PRO A 130 1.52 -6.50 -18.89
CA PRO A 130 1.45 -7.89 -19.30
C PRO A 130 0.43 -8.05 -20.45
N LYS A 131 0.75 -8.93 -21.40
CA LYS A 131 -0.04 -9.09 -22.65
C LYS A 131 -1.31 -9.90 -22.46
N SER A 132 -1.41 -10.70 -21.40
CA SER A 132 -2.57 -11.53 -21.09
C SER A 132 -2.85 -11.60 -19.59
N LEU A 133 -4.08 -12.01 -19.24
CA LEU A 133 -4.48 -12.22 -17.84
C LEU A 133 -3.65 -13.33 -17.19
N GLU A 134 -3.36 -14.39 -17.92
CA GLU A 134 -2.55 -15.52 -17.44
C GLU A 134 -1.10 -15.10 -17.16
N ASP A 135 -0.50 -14.33 -18.07
CA ASP A 135 0.84 -13.75 -17.87
C ASP A 135 0.87 -12.79 -16.67
N SER A 136 -0.22 -12.04 -16.44
CA SER A 136 -0.39 -11.19 -15.26
C SER A 136 -0.41 -12.00 -13.97
N ILE A 137 -1.13 -13.12 -13.95
CA ILE A 137 -1.21 -14.01 -12.77
C ILE A 137 0.17 -14.60 -12.47
N LYS A 138 0.83 -15.14 -13.50
CA LYS A 138 2.16 -15.75 -13.36
C LYS A 138 3.20 -14.74 -12.88
N THR A 139 3.38 -13.65 -13.63
CA THR A 139 4.35 -12.59 -13.31
C THR A 139 4.05 -11.97 -11.94
N GLY A 140 2.77 -11.82 -11.65
CA GLY A 140 2.26 -11.35 -10.39
C GLY A 140 2.67 -12.19 -9.19
N LEU A 141 2.35 -13.48 -9.20
CA LEU A 141 2.71 -14.39 -8.11
C LEU A 141 4.24 -14.54 -7.95
N GLU A 142 4.98 -14.52 -9.06
CA GLU A 142 6.45 -14.64 -9.03
C GLU A 142 7.15 -13.40 -8.46
N LYS A 143 6.71 -12.19 -8.89
CA LYS A 143 7.40 -10.94 -8.54
C LYS A 143 6.80 -10.24 -7.31
N ASN A 144 5.60 -10.60 -6.86
CA ASN A 144 4.93 -9.92 -5.75
C ASN A 144 5.75 -10.02 -4.44
N PRO A 145 6.16 -8.89 -3.84
CA PRO A 145 6.98 -8.89 -2.63
C PRO A 145 6.29 -9.52 -1.42
N ASP A 146 4.99 -9.32 -1.25
CA ASP A 146 4.23 -9.90 -0.14
C ASP A 146 4.14 -11.41 -0.23
N TYR A 147 3.93 -11.95 -1.43
CA TYR A 147 3.85 -13.39 -1.63
C TYR A 147 5.20 -14.07 -1.34
N ARG A 148 6.30 -13.44 -1.77
CA ARG A 148 7.66 -13.89 -1.45
C ARG A 148 7.97 -13.79 0.05
N LYS A 149 7.48 -12.76 0.73
CA LYS A 149 7.60 -12.60 2.19
C LYS A 149 6.93 -13.76 2.92
N LEU A 150 5.70 -14.12 2.52
CA LEU A 150 4.99 -15.27 3.11
C LEU A 150 5.75 -16.59 2.92
N LYS A 151 6.38 -16.80 1.74
CA LYS A 151 7.24 -17.97 1.50
C LYS A 151 8.44 -18.02 2.46
N LEU A 152 9.11 -16.90 2.70
CA LEU A 152 10.21 -16.83 3.68
C LEU A 152 9.72 -17.02 5.11
N GLN A 153 8.53 -16.47 5.46
CA GLN A 153 7.91 -16.71 6.76
C GLN A 153 7.58 -18.19 6.98
N LEU A 154 7.16 -18.90 5.94
CA LEU A 154 6.94 -20.36 6.00
C LEU A 154 8.26 -21.11 6.22
N MET A 155 9.36 -20.68 5.61
CA MET A 155 10.67 -21.26 5.87
C MET A 155 11.09 -21.03 7.33
N ASN A 156 10.90 -19.83 7.86
CA ASN A 156 11.17 -19.51 9.26
C ASN A 156 10.30 -20.35 10.21
N SER A 157 8.99 -20.47 9.94
CA SER A 157 8.11 -21.27 10.80
C SER A 157 8.48 -22.76 10.81
N LYS A 158 8.98 -23.30 9.68
CA LYS A 158 9.52 -24.66 9.62
C LYS A 158 10.81 -24.81 10.45
N LEU A 159 11.67 -23.79 10.43
CA LEU A 159 12.86 -23.76 11.29
C LEU A 159 12.46 -23.65 12.77
N ASP A 160 11.41 -22.90 13.11
CA ASP A 160 10.89 -22.82 14.48
C ASP A 160 10.32 -24.15 14.96
N VAL A 161 9.58 -24.88 14.11
CA VAL A 161 9.13 -26.25 14.42
C VAL A 161 10.33 -27.16 14.68
N ARG A 162 11.36 -27.10 13.82
CA ARG A 162 12.59 -27.89 14.01
C ARG A 162 13.31 -27.47 15.30
N LYS A 163 13.44 -26.19 15.58
CA LYS A 163 14.04 -25.65 16.81
C LYS A 163 13.31 -26.16 18.05
N ASN A 164 11.97 -26.09 18.06
CA ASN A 164 11.19 -26.59 19.18
C ASN A 164 11.24 -28.11 19.31
N ASN A 165 11.46 -28.83 18.21
CA ASN A 165 11.72 -30.26 18.24
C ASN A 165 13.12 -30.60 18.80
N LEU A 166 14.10 -29.70 18.65
CA LEU A 166 15.43 -29.86 19.26
C LEU A 166 15.40 -29.66 20.79
N ASN A 167 14.36 -29.04 21.35
CA ASN A 167 14.20 -28.94 22.81
C ASN A 167 14.04 -30.31 23.51
N PHE A 168 13.82 -31.39 22.74
CA PHE A 168 13.81 -32.77 23.25
C PHE A 168 15.19 -33.46 23.14
N ALA A 169 16.14 -32.86 22.44
CA ALA A 169 17.49 -33.38 22.28
C ALA A 169 18.37 -32.95 23.47
N PRO A 170 19.47 -33.69 23.75
CA PRO A 170 20.49 -33.23 24.68
C PRO A 170 21.17 -31.95 24.17
N GLU A 171 21.43 -31.01 25.08
CA GLU A 171 22.23 -29.82 24.80
C GLU A 171 23.67 -30.03 25.31
N PHE A 172 24.64 -29.71 24.46
CA PHE A 172 26.07 -29.78 24.77
C PHE A 172 26.64 -28.37 24.82
N SER A 173 27.34 -28.02 25.89
CA SER A 173 28.05 -26.75 26.01
C SER A 173 29.46 -26.96 26.52
N LEU A 174 30.39 -26.13 26.03
CA LEU A 174 31.77 -26.09 26.46
C LEU A 174 32.08 -24.65 26.87
N SER A 175 32.50 -24.46 28.11
CA SER A 175 32.90 -23.15 28.63
C SER A 175 34.32 -23.23 29.17
N GLY A 176 35.05 -22.12 29.05
CA GLY A 176 36.36 -21.95 29.66
C GLY A 176 36.40 -20.63 30.41
N SER A 177 37.06 -20.61 31.56
CA SER A 177 37.25 -19.38 32.33
C SER A 177 38.68 -19.25 32.80
N VAL A 178 39.16 -18.01 32.82
CA VAL A 178 40.44 -17.63 33.40
C VAL A 178 40.16 -16.49 34.37
N GLY A 179 40.68 -16.59 35.59
CA GLY A 179 40.39 -15.66 36.67
C GLY A 179 41.63 -15.38 37.49
N LYS A 180 41.69 -14.18 38.06
CA LYS A 180 42.74 -13.80 39.00
C LYS A 180 42.09 -13.13 40.20
N SER A 181 42.32 -13.66 41.38
CA SER A 181 41.83 -13.10 42.63
C SER A 181 43.01 -12.66 43.49
N LEU A 182 42.90 -11.47 44.09
CA LEU A 182 43.77 -11.01 45.15
C LEU A 182 42.97 -11.01 46.44
N ASP A 183 43.54 -11.61 47.48
CA ASP A 183 42.96 -11.53 48.83
C ASP A 183 43.68 -10.45 49.64
N SER A 184 42.91 -9.61 50.34
CA SER A 184 43.42 -8.47 51.11
C SER A 184 43.60 -8.84 52.57
N SER A 185 44.47 -9.82 52.84
CA SER A 185 44.91 -10.18 54.19
C SER A 185 46.35 -9.71 54.43
N ARG A 186 46.88 -9.85 55.66
CA ARG A 186 48.22 -9.33 56.05
C ARG A 186 49.39 -9.89 55.24
N THR A 187 49.16 -10.92 54.43
CA THR A 187 50.06 -11.47 53.42
C THR A 187 49.32 -11.40 52.08
N VAL A 188 49.90 -10.72 51.07
CA VAL A 188 49.26 -10.64 49.74
C VAL A 188 49.33 -12.02 49.08
N GLU A 189 48.18 -12.68 48.95
CA GLU A 189 48.06 -13.97 48.28
C GLU A 189 47.32 -13.77 46.93
N ARG A 190 47.97 -14.22 45.86
CA ARG A 190 47.51 -14.04 44.48
C ARG A 190 47.22 -15.41 43.89
N THR A 191 45.98 -15.63 43.49
CA THR A 191 45.54 -16.90 42.92
C THR A 191 45.12 -16.70 41.48
N ASP A 192 45.77 -17.44 40.58
CA ASP A 192 45.40 -17.50 39.17
C ASP A 192 44.65 -18.83 38.96
N SER A 193 43.44 -18.77 38.39
CA SER A 193 42.58 -19.92 38.14
C SER A 193 42.28 -20.07 36.65
N TYR A 194 42.36 -21.30 36.17
CA TYR A 194 42.04 -21.69 34.80
C TYR A 194 41.10 -22.89 34.87
N SER A 195 39.98 -22.85 34.17
CA SER A 195 39.06 -23.98 34.12
C SER A 195 38.44 -24.16 32.75
N VAL A 196 38.16 -25.42 32.39
CA VAL A 196 37.43 -25.81 31.19
C VAL A 196 36.35 -26.80 31.63
N THR A 197 35.10 -26.51 31.28
CA THR A 197 33.93 -27.28 31.71
C THR A 197 33.10 -27.66 30.49
N ALA A 198 32.86 -28.96 30.31
CA ALA A 198 31.90 -29.48 29.35
C ALA A 198 30.62 -29.90 30.09
N ASN A 199 29.46 -29.40 29.67
CA ASN A 199 28.16 -29.75 30.25
C ASN A 199 27.26 -30.42 29.22
N VAL A 200 26.59 -31.49 29.62
CA VAL A 200 25.54 -32.16 28.84
C VAL A 200 24.23 -32.09 29.62
N THR A 201 23.21 -31.46 29.04
CA THR A 201 21.89 -31.29 29.67
C THR A 201 20.84 -32.06 28.87
N VAL A 202 20.14 -33.00 29.52
CA VAL A 202 19.05 -33.77 28.89
C VAL A 202 17.73 -33.49 29.60
N PRO A 203 16.73 -32.90 28.92
CA PRO A 203 15.44 -32.63 29.53
C PRO A 203 14.60 -33.92 29.63
N LEU A 204 14.47 -34.48 30.83
CA LEU A 204 13.69 -35.72 31.06
C LEU A 204 12.19 -35.48 31.25
N PHE A 205 11.82 -34.45 32.02
CA PHE A 205 10.41 -34.09 32.25
C PHE A 205 10.26 -32.60 32.51
N ASN A 206 9.30 -31.97 31.83
CA ASN A 206 9.03 -30.53 31.91
C ASN A 206 7.54 -30.19 31.97
N LYS A 207 6.72 -31.09 32.54
CA LYS A 207 5.27 -30.88 32.71
C LYS A 207 4.53 -30.57 31.40
N GLY A 208 5.02 -31.10 30.27
CA GLY A 208 4.39 -30.92 28.94
C GLY A 208 4.76 -29.62 28.22
N HIS A 209 5.65 -28.79 28.77
CA HIS A 209 6.02 -27.49 28.18
C HIS A 209 6.60 -27.62 26.76
N ASN A 210 7.57 -28.53 26.54
CA ASN A 210 8.16 -28.73 25.21
C ASN A 210 7.13 -29.25 24.19
N PHE A 211 6.22 -30.14 24.62
CA PHE A 211 5.16 -30.66 23.75
C PHE A 211 4.22 -29.54 23.29
N LEU A 212 3.74 -28.72 24.23
CA LEU A 212 2.88 -27.58 23.91
C LEU A 212 3.57 -26.55 23.02
N ASN A 213 4.86 -26.27 23.25
CA ASN A 213 5.61 -25.34 22.40
C ASN A 213 5.84 -25.88 20.98
N LEU A 214 6.10 -27.19 20.86
CA LEU A 214 6.19 -27.84 19.56
C LEU A 214 4.84 -27.74 18.83
N GLU A 215 3.73 -28.05 19.50
CA GLU A 215 2.40 -27.99 18.89
C GLU A 215 2.03 -26.57 18.46
N LYS A 216 2.24 -25.57 19.35
CA LYS A 216 2.08 -24.15 19.01
C LYS A 216 2.88 -23.73 17.77
N SER A 217 4.09 -24.24 17.61
CA SER A 217 4.91 -23.93 16.42
C SER A 217 4.38 -24.57 15.13
N LYS A 218 3.80 -25.78 15.22
CA LYS A 218 3.12 -26.40 14.07
C LYS A 218 1.87 -25.63 13.68
N ASP A 219 1.06 -25.23 14.65
CA ASP A 219 -0.14 -24.41 14.42
C ASP A 219 0.22 -23.06 13.79
N SER A 220 1.31 -22.45 14.26
CA SER A 220 1.85 -21.22 13.66
C SER A 220 2.27 -21.44 12.20
N ALA A 221 2.96 -22.54 11.89
CA ALA A 221 3.32 -22.90 10.51
C ALA A 221 2.09 -23.15 9.62
N LEU A 222 1.07 -23.83 10.14
CA LEU A 222 -0.20 -24.06 9.45
C LEU A 222 -0.93 -22.75 9.15
N THR A 223 -0.92 -21.81 10.10
CA THR A 223 -1.48 -20.47 9.91
C THR A 223 -0.78 -19.74 8.77
N VAL A 224 0.55 -19.84 8.67
CA VAL A 224 1.31 -19.26 7.55
C VAL A 224 0.94 -19.94 6.21
N ILE A 225 0.75 -21.26 6.17
CA ILE A 225 0.29 -21.97 4.96
C ILE A 225 -1.07 -21.43 4.50
N LYS A 226 -2.05 -21.34 5.41
CA LYS A 226 -3.38 -20.77 5.11
C LYS A 226 -3.27 -19.32 4.62
N SER A 227 -2.36 -18.54 5.19
CA SER A 227 -2.12 -17.15 4.73
C SER A 227 -1.56 -17.06 3.30
N ILE A 228 -0.78 -18.05 2.86
CA ILE A 228 -0.28 -18.15 1.48
C ILE A 228 -1.42 -18.48 0.52
N GLU A 229 -2.28 -19.43 0.87
CA GLU A 229 -3.44 -19.84 0.06
C GLU A 229 -4.42 -18.68 -0.11
N THR A 230 -4.79 -18.02 0.99
CA THR A 230 -5.67 -16.85 0.96
C THR A 230 -5.07 -15.70 0.14
N LYS A 231 -3.76 -15.45 0.24
CA LYS A 231 -3.08 -14.44 -0.60
C LYS A 231 -3.15 -14.81 -2.08
N ASN A 232 -2.95 -16.08 -2.43
CA ASN A 232 -3.06 -16.57 -3.81
C ASN A 232 -4.47 -16.36 -4.38
N LEU A 233 -5.49 -16.81 -3.66
CA LEU A 233 -6.91 -16.63 -4.05
C LEU A 233 -7.27 -15.15 -4.21
N THR A 234 -6.89 -14.32 -3.23
CA THR A 234 -7.14 -12.87 -3.26
C THR A 234 -6.45 -12.22 -4.46
N TYR A 235 -5.22 -12.65 -4.79
CA TYR A 235 -4.47 -12.12 -5.90
C TYR A 235 -5.11 -12.46 -7.25
N ASN A 236 -5.48 -13.72 -7.45
CA ASN A 236 -6.19 -14.18 -8.65
C ASN A 236 -7.51 -13.42 -8.83
N PHE A 237 -8.30 -13.30 -7.76
CA PHE A 237 -9.55 -12.55 -7.80
C PHE A 237 -9.33 -11.08 -8.17
N LYS A 238 -8.32 -10.42 -7.57
CA LYS A 238 -7.96 -9.03 -7.90
C LYS A 238 -7.58 -8.91 -9.37
N LEU A 239 -6.71 -9.76 -9.90
CA LEU A 239 -6.29 -9.68 -11.30
C LEU A 239 -7.43 -9.91 -12.28
N ILE A 240 -8.28 -10.91 -12.04
CA ILE A 240 -9.46 -11.17 -12.86
C ILE A 240 -10.39 -9.94 -12.86
N ARG A 241 -10.63 -9.35 -11.69
CA ARG A 241 -11.47 -8.15 -11.56
C ARG A 241 -10.89 -6.95 -12.34
N HIS A 242 -9.59 -6.71 -12.24
CA HIS A 242 -8.94 -5.61 -12.96
C HIS A 242 -8.90 -5.87 -14.48
N GLY A 243 -8.61 -7.10 -14.90
CA GLY A 243 -8.64 -7.48 -16.32
C GLY A 243 -10.02 -7.33 -16.96
N ARG A 244 -11.10 -7.64 -16.22
CA ARG A 244 -12.48 -7.37 -16.68
C ARG A 244 -12.75 -5.88 -16.85
N LYS A 245 -12.38 -5.04 -15.87
CA LYS A 245 -12.55 -3.58 -15.97
C LYS A 245 -11.81 -2.99 -17.16
N TYR A 246 -10.58 -3.45 -17.42
CA TYR A 246 -9.79 -2.98 -18.55
C TYR A 246 -10.43 -3.34 -19.91
N LYS A 247 -10.95 -4.57 -20.05
CA LYS A 247 -11.68 -4.96 -21.29
C LYS A 247 -12.94 -4.14 -21.51
N VAL A 248 -13.71 -3.84 -20.46
CA VAL A 248 -14.93 -3.02 -20.56
C VAL A 248 -14.62 -1.59 -20.98
N GLN A 249 -13.49 -1.03 -20.56
CA GLN A 249 -13.06 0.33 -20.94
C GLN A 249 -12.55 0.45 -22.37
N ASN A 250 -12.07 -0.64 -22.99
CA ASN A 250 -11.57 -0.65 -24.37
C ASN A 250 -12.63 -1.07 -25.40
N GLN A 251 -13.89 -1.25 -25.00
CA GLN A 251 -15.01 -1.62 -25.89
C GLN A 251 -16.05 -0.47 -26.04
N VAL A 252 -15.77 0.71 -25.48
CA VAL A 252 -16.55 1.95 -25.61
C VAL A 252 -15.68 2.99 -26.29
#